data_AF-A0A553SN55-F1
#
_entry.id   AF-A0A553SN55-F1
#
_cell.length_a   1.000
_cell.length_b   1.000
_cell.length_c   1.000
_cell.angle_alpha   90.00
_cell.angle_beta   90.00
_cell.angle_gamma   90.00
#
_symmetry.space_group_name_H-M   'P 1'
#
loop_
_entity.id
_entity.type
_entity.pdbx_description
1 polymer ?
#
loop_
_entity_poly.entity_id
_entity_poly.type
_entity_poly.pdbx_seq_one_letter_code
_entity_poly.pdbx_strand_id
1 'polypeptide(L)'
;MLYPFLGLILQIIYLLLITIFNFARVQVMELFSVYPIAFIELFIGAASFICGLIGFIKKANMILSFFVMALGIMIIFLFVFMYLLPEAGSPPPIPLFYSE
;
A
#
# COMPACT_ATOMS: atom_id res chain seq x y z
N MET A 1 -0.96 18.69 -14.52
CA MET A 1 0.35 18.04 -14.64
C MET A 1 0.93 17.60 -13.30
N LEU A 2 0.87 18.42 -12.25
CA LEU A 2 1.54 18.16 -10.96
C LEU A 2 1.10 16.88 -10.23
N TYR A 3 -0.21 16.57 -10.20
CA TYR A 3 -0.74 15.48 -9.34
C TYR A 3 -0.19 14.08 -9.66
N PRO A 4 -0.12 13.62 -10.92
CA PRO A 4 0.50 12.34 -11.24
C PRO A 4 1.97 12.26 -10.82
N PHE A 5 2.74 13.35 -10.94
CA PHE A 5 4.13 13.38 -10.49
C PHE A 5 4.24 13.28 -8.96
N LEU A 6 3.36 13.94 -8.20
CA LEU A 6 3.30 13.77 -6.75
C LEU A 6 2.99 12.32 -6.36
N GLY A 7 2.02 11.69 -7.04
CA GLY A 7 1.70 10.28 -6.82
C GLY A 7 2.87 9.35 -7.14
N LEU A 8 3.66 9.66 -8.16
CA LEU A 8 4.88 8.91 -8.51
C LEU A 8 6.00 9.12 -7.48
N ILE A 9 6.19 10.35 -6.98
CA ILE A 9 7.15 10.62 -5.90
C ILE A 9 6.81 9.80 -4.66
N LEU A 10 5.53 9.75 -4.29
CA LEU A 10 5.04 8.92 -3.19
C LEU A 10 5.37 7.43 -3.40
N GLN A 11 5.21 6.91 -4.62
CA GLN A 11 5.55 5.52 -4.96
C GLN A 11 7.06 5.26 -4.91
N ILE A 12 7.89 6.22 -5.32
CA ILE A 12 9.34 6.13 -5.18
C ILE A 12 9.73 6.11 -3.70
N ILE A 13 9.13 6.95 -2.86
CA ILE A 13 9.35 6.94 -1.41
C ILE A 13 8.97 5.57 -0.84
N TYR A 14 7.83 5.00 -1.24
CA TYR A 14 7.45 3.65 -0.83
C TYR A 14 8.49 2.61 -1.22
N LEU A 15 8.94 2.61 -2.48
CA LEU A 15 9.98 1.69 -2.96
C LEU A 15 11.28 1.82 -2.18
N LEU A 16 11.73 3.04 -1.90
CA LEU A 16 12.93 3.29 -1.10
C LEU A 16 12.75 2.77 0.33
N LEU A 17 11.56 2.95 0.92
CA LEU A 17 11.25 2.49 2.27
C LEU A 17 11.34 0.96 2.40
N ILE A 18 10.78 0.23 1.44
CA ILE A 18 10.78 -1.25 1.46
C ILE A 18 12.10 -1.88 0.98
N THR A 19 12.94 -1.15 0.24
CA THR A 19 14.22 -1.68 -0.28
C THR A 19 15.41 -1.20 0.54
N ILE A 20 15.79 0.08 0.39
CA ILE A 20 16.99 0.66 0.99
C ILE A 20 16.83 0.83 2.50
N PHE A 21 15.67 1.33 2.94
CA PHE A 21 15.41 1.64 4.35
C PHE A 21 14.69 0.50 5.09
N ASN A 22 14.68 -0.72 4.53
CA ASN A 22 14.00 -1.84 5.16
C ASN A 22 14.54 -2.17 6.56
N PHE A 23 15.83 -1.94 6.80
CA PHE A 23 16.42 -2.13 8.14
C PHE A 23 15.76 -1.21 9.18
N ALA A 24 15.55 0.07 8.86
CA ALA A 24 14.90 1.03 9.74
C ALA A 24 13.43 0.69 9.92
N ARG A 25 12.77 0.27 8.84
CA ARG A 25 11.39 -0.23 8.85
C ARG A 25 11.23 -1.39 9.84
N VAL A 26 12.11 -2.39 9.79
CA VAL A 26 12.09 -3.56 10.70
C VAL A 26 12.35 -3.13 12.15
N GLN A 27 13.31 -2.23 12.41
CA GLN A 27 13.55 -1.72 13.76
C GLN A 27 12.33 -1.02 14.36
N VAL A 28 11.60 -0.24 13.57
CA VAL A 28 10.36 0.41 14.02
C VAL A 28 9.30 -0.64 14.34
N MET A 29 9.19 -1.70 13.53
CA MET A 29 8.25 -2.80 13.79
C MET A 29 8.56 -3.55 15.10
N GLU A 30 9.83 -3.79 15.38
CA GLU A 30 10.27 -4.44 16.62
C GLU A 30 10.04 -3.57 17.85
N LEU A 31 10.22 -2.25 17.74
CA LEU A 31 10.14 -1.33 18.87
C LEU A 31 8.71 -0.84 19.18
N PHE A 32 7.88 -0.64 18.16
CA PHE A 32 6.57 0.01 18.26
C PHE A 32 5.40 -0.81 17.70
N SER A 33 5.61 -2.10 17.39
CA SER A 33 4.68 -2.97 16.65
C SER A 33 4.61 -2.63 15.15
N VAL A 34 3.90 -3.46 14.40
CA VAL A 34 3.81 -3.41 12.93
C VAL A 34 2.93 -2.24 12.43
N TYR A 35 1.97 -1.80 13.25
CA TYR A 35 0.96 -0.81 12.89
C TYR A 35 1.49 0.56 12.40
N PRO A 36 2.49 1.20 13.04
CA PRO A 36 2.97 2.51 12.60
C PRO A 36 3.48 2.49 11.16
N ILE A 37 4.23 1.45 10.78
CA ILE A 37 4.68 1.27 9.40
C ILE A 37 3.50 0.97 8.48
N ALA A 38 2.61 0.05 8.89
CA ALA A 38 1.46 -0.35 8.10
C ALA A 38 0.56 0.86 7.75
N PHE A 39 0.32 1.77 8.70
CA PHE A 39 -0.43 3.01 8.46
C PHE A 39 0.28 3.98 7.51
N ILE A 40 1.60 4.14 7.64
CA ILE A 40 2.38 5.00 6.74
C ILE A 40 2.32 4.45 5.31
N GLU A 41 2.53 3.16 5.14
CA GLU A 41 2.48 2.50 3.83
C GLU A 41 1.09 2.58 3.19
N LEU A 42 0.03 2.36 3.98
CA LEU A 42 -1.35 2.53 3.53
C LEU A 42 -1.62 3.98 3.11
N PHE A 43 -1.18 4.96 3.90
CA PHE A 43 -1.34 6.37 3.59
C PHE A 43 -0.66 6.73 2.27
N ILE A 44 0.56 6.24 2.05
CA ILE A 44 1.29 6.46 0.79
C ILE A 44 0.53 5.85 -0.39
N GLY A 45 0.05 4.61 -0.27
CA GLY A 45 -0.74 3.94 -1.30
C GLY A 45 -2.04 4.69 -1.63
N ALA A 46 -2.81 5.08 -0.61
CA ALA A 46 -4.06 5.82 -0.75
C ALA A 46 -3.85 7.22 -1.35
N ALA A 47 -2.88 7.98 -0.84
CA ALA A 47 -2.55 9.31 -1.35
C ALA A 47 -2.07 9.25 -2.81
N SER A 48 -1.27 8.24 -3.16
CA SER A 48 -0.83 8.00 -4.53
C SER A 48 -2.00 7.66 -5.46
N PHE A 49 -2.91 6.78 -5.03
CA PHE A 49 -4.13 6.47 -5.78
C PHE A 49 -4.98 7.72 -6.03
N ILE A 50 -5.21 8.54 -5.00
CA ILE A 50 -5.98 9.80 -5.11
C ILE A 50 -5.29 10.75 -6.09
N CYS A 51 -3.96 10.87 -6.05
CA CYS A 51 -3.19 11.67 -7.00
C CYS A 51 -3.36 11.20 -8.45
N GLY A 52 -3.33 9.88 -8.67
CA GLY A 52 -3.61 9.25 -9.97
C GLY A 52 -5.04 9.53 -10.45
N LEU A 53 -6.03 9.38 -9.56
CA LEU A 53 -7.44 9.64 -9.86
C LEU A 53 -7.68 11.11 -10.24
N ILE A 54 -7.13 12.07 -9.48
CA ILE A 54 -7.22 13.49 -9.79
C ILE A 54 -6.54 13.80 -11.14
N GLY A 55 -5.38 13.19 -11.40
CA GLY A 55 -4.67 13.31 -12.67
C GLY A 55 -5.51 12.82 -13.86
N PHE A 56 -6.17 11.68 -13.67
CA PHE A 56 -7.04 11.06 -14.67
C PHE A 56 -8.27 11.93 -14.96
N ILE A 57 -8.97 12.40 -13.92
CA ILE A 57 -10.14 13.30 -14.04
C ILE A 57 -9.74 14.60 -14.77
N LYS A 58 -8.60 15.19 -14.42
CA LYS A 58 -8.09 16.41 -15.07
C LYS A 58 -7.45 16.16 -16.45
N LYS A 59 -7.52 14.92 -16.98
CA LYS A 59 -6.90 14.50 -18.24
C LYS A 59 -5.41 14.89 -18.35
N ALA A 60 -4.73 15.00 -17.22
CA ALA A 60 -3.33 15.43 -17.16
C ALA A 60 -2.43 14.20 -17.33
N ASN A 61 -1.83 14.03 -18.52
CA ASN A 61 -1.02 12.86 -18.87
C ASN A 61 -1.70 11.54 -18.43
N MET A 62 -2.69 11.11 -19.24
CA MET A 62 -3.57 9.99 -18.91
C MET A 62 -2.80 8.69 -18.63
N ILE A 63 -1.73 8.43 -19.38
CA ILE A 63 -0.91 7.23 -19.23
C ILE A 63 -0.26 7.22 -17.84
N LEU A 64 0.40 8.31 -17.47
CA LEU A 64 1.04 8.43 -16.16
C LEU A 64 0.01 8.36 -15.02
N SER A 65 -1.13 9.01 -15.19
CA SER A 65 -2.21 8.99 -14.19
C SER A 65 -2.76 7.58 -13.95
N PHE A 66 -2.98 6.83 -15.04
CA PHE A 66 -3.43 5.44 -14.96
C PHE A 66 -2.38 4.55 -14.28
N PHE A 67 -1.11 4.70 -14.66
CA PHE A 67 -0.01 3.96 -14.05
C PHE A 67 0.10 4.22 -12.55
N VAL A 68 0.07 5.48 -12.14
CA VAL A 68 0.10 5.88 -10.73
C VAL A 68 -1.10 5.32 -9.98
N MET A 69 -2.30 5.36 -10.58
CA MET A 69 -3.50 4.80 -9.98
C MET A 69 -3.38 3.28 -9.77
N ALA A 70 -2.94 2.53 -10.78
CA ALA A 70 -2.77 1.08 -10.71
C ALA A 70 -1.74 0.66 -9.65
N LEU A 71 -0.59 1.35 -9.61
CA LEU A 71 0.42 1.11 -8.58
C LEU A 71 -0.07 1.49 -7.18
N GLY A 72 -0.82 2.58 -7.03
CA GLY A 72 -1.45 2.95 -5.75
C GLY A 72 -2.37 1.84 -5.24
N ILE A 73 -3.21 1.27 -6.11
CA ILE A 73 -4.04 0.10 -5.80
C ILE A 73 -3.16 -1.09 -5.37
N MET A 74 -2.09 -1.41 -6.11
CA MET A 74 -1.20 -2.51 -5.73
C MET A 74 -0.58 -2.32 -4.35
N ILE A 75 -0.14 -1.10 -3.99
CA ILE A 75 0.41 -0.82 -2.65
C ILE A 75 -0.65 -1.06 -1.56
N ILE A 76 -1.89 -0.64 -1.78
CA ILE A 76 -2.99 -0.89 -0.84
C ILE A 76 -3.26 -2.39 -0.71
N PHE A 77 -3.26 -3.13 -1.82
CA PHE A 77 -3.41 -4.59 -1.78
C PHE A 77 -2.26 -5.25 -1.00
N LEU A 78 -1.02 -4.83 -1.23
CA LEU A 78 0.14 -5.34 -0.49
C LEU A 78 -0.01 -5.09 1.02
N PHE A 79 -0.55 -3.94 1.43
CA PHE A 79 -0.86 -3.69 2.84
C PHE A 79 -1.81 -4.75 3.42
N VAL A 80 -2.88 -5.13 2.70
CA VAL A 80 -3.81 -6.17 3.17
C VAL A 80 -3.10 -7.50 3.37
N PHE A 81 -2.30 -7.93 2.39
CA PHE A 81 -1.61 -9.23 2.46
C PHE A 81 -0.48 -9.27 3.49
N MET A 82 0.26 -8.16 3.65
CA MET A 82 1.42 -8.12 4.53
C MET A 82 1.06 -7.86 5.99
N TYR A 83 -0.05 -7.17 6.25
CA TYR A 83 -0.41 -6.72 7.60
C TYR A 83 -1.73 -7.28 8.10
N LEU A 84 -2.82 -7.17 7.33
CA LEU A 84 -4.13 -7.62 7.79
C LEU A 84 -4.29 -9.14 7.75
N LEU A 85 -3.73 -9.80 6.73
CA LEU A 85 -3.90 -11.25 6.57
C LEU A 85 -3.19 -12.06 7.67
N PRO A 86 -1.95 -11.71 8.10
CA PRO A 86 -1.33 -12.35 9.26
C PRO A 86 -2.10 -12.13 10.56
N GLU A 87 -2.80 -11.00 10.69
CA GLU A 87 -3.63 -10.68 11.86
C GLU A 87 -5.00 -11.37 11.84
N ALA A 88 -5.48 -11.82 10.67
CA ALA A 88 -6.80 -12.43 10.52
C ALA A 88 -6.95 -13.78 11.23
N GLY A 89 -5.87 -14.33 11.80
CA GLY A 89 -5.87 -15.60 12.53
C GLY A 89 -6.27 -16.78 11.64
N SER A 90 -6.40 -17.95 12.25
CA SER A 90 -7.01 -19.10 11.57
C SER A 90 -8.52 -18.85 11.43
N PRO A 91 -9.09 -18.97 10.22
CA PRO A 91 -10.54 -18.84 10.07
C PRO A 91 -11.24 -19.91 10.93
N PRO A 92 -12.43 -19.59 11.47
CA PRO A 92 -13.20 -20.59 12.21
C PRO A 92 -13.43 -21.82 11.33
N PRO A 93 -13.41 -23.02 11.90
CA PRO A 93 -13.60 -24.25 11.13
C PRO A 93 -14.93 -24.17 10.39
N ILE A 94 -14.86 -24.31 9.06
CA ILE A 94 -16.05 -24.33 8.22
C ILE A 94 -16.70 -25.71 8.39
N PRO A 95 -17.93 -25.82 8.92
CA PRO A 95 -18.57 -27.11 9.21
C PRO A 95 -18.69 -28.04 8.00
N LEU A 96 -18.62 -27.48 6.78
CA LEU A 96 -18.67 -28.21 5.53
C LEU A 96 -17.40 -29.05 5.25
N PHE A 97 -16.25 -28.66 5.80
CA PHE A 97 -14.95 -29.33 5.57
C PHE A 97 -14.43 -30.10 6.78
N TYR A 98 -15.11 -29.97 7.91
CA TYR A 98 -14.81 -30.70 9.14
C TYR A 98 -16.07 -31.48 9.53
N SER A 99 -16.18 -32.71 9.02
CA SER A 99 -17.08 -33.70 9.61
C SER A 99 -16.50 -34.12 10.95
N GLU A 100 -17.32 -34.10 12.01
CA GLU A 100 -16.95 -34.58 13.35
C GLU A 100 -16.19 -35.91 13.34
#